data_AF-A0A2D4FQR4-F1
#
_entry.id   AF-A0A2D4FQR4-F1
#
_cell.length_a   1.000
_cell.length_b   1.000
_cell.length_c   1.000
_cell.angle_alpha   90.00
_cell.angle_beta   90.00
_cell.angle_gamma   90.00
#
_symmetry.space_group_name_H-M   'P 1'
#
loop_
_entity.id
_entity.type
_entity.pdbx_description
1 polymer ?
#
loop_
_entity_poly.entity_id
_entity_poly.type
_entity_poly.pdbx_seq_one_letter_code
_entity_poly.pdbx_strand_id
1 'polypeptide(L)'
;MNSWKEEVDSLNTLLSDFQKDIDGSRKRESELLVFTEKLTTKNAQLQSETNSLQMQLDKLTFMERESQSQLELSNQARDELENKSKKEDELHRNKVQMLEMELASQQKSFADLNTKAEELKDELMTQKRKHAANLKDLTKQLQQARRKLDNLENGSYDKEVSSMGSRSSSSGSLNARSSNEDRSPENTGSSVIVDHFPEVDKTILIERIVRLQKVHARKNEKMEFMEDHIKQLVEEIRKKTKIIQSYILREEAGTLSSEASDFNKVHLSRRGGIMASLYTSHPADSGLTLELSLEINRKLQAVLEDTLLKNITLKDNLQTLGTEIERLIKQQHELEQRLKQT
;
A
#
# COMPACT_ATOMS: atom_id res chain seq x y z
N MET A 1 5.26 86.04 -92.16
CA MET A 1 6.21 84.91 -92.20
C MET A 1 7.09 84.85 -90.96
N ASN A 2 7.64 85.97 -90.47
CA ASN A 2 8.51 85.98 -89.28
C ASN A 2 7.81 85.63 -87.95
N SER A 3 6.60 86.14 -87.67
CA SER A 3 5.96 85.85 -86.36
C SER A 3 5.54 84.38 -86.19
N TRP A 4 5.12 83.71 -87.27
CA TRP A 4 4.84 82.27 -87.24
C TRP A 4 6.09 81.44 -87.00
N LYS A 5 7.26 81.92 -87.43
CA LYS A 5 8.53 81.24 -87.20
C LYS A 5 8.97 81.40 -85.74
N GLU A 6 8.84 82.60 -85.19
CA GLU A 6 9.07 82.86 -83.75
C GLU A 6 8.13 82.05 -82.86
N GLU A 7 6.86 81.88 -83.24
CA GLU A 7 5.89 81.09 -82.47
C GLU A 7 6.17 79.58 -82.53
N VAL A 8 6.59 79.06 -83.69
CA VAL A 8 7.07 77.67 -83.84
C VAL A 8 8.35 77.44 -83.05
N ASP A 9 9.28 78.39 -83.07
CA ASP A 9 10.53 78.29 -82.30
C ASP A 9 10.24 78.35 -80.78
N SER A 10 9.33 79.21 -80.34
CA SER A 10 8.84 79.27 -78.96
C SER A 10 8.19 77.95 -78.54
N LEU A 11 7.29 77.40 -79.35
CA LEU A 11 6.68 76.09 -79.08
C LEU A 11 7.71 74.96 -79.02
N ASN A 12 8.72 74.96 -79.91
CA ASN A 12 9.81 73.99 -79.86
C ASN A 12 10.65 74.11 -78.58
N THR A 13 10.92 75.33 -78.10
CA THR A 13 11.61 75.53 -76.81
C THR A 13 10.78 75.00 -75.64
N LEU A 14 9.48 75.30 -75.60
CA LEU A 14 8.58 74.81 -74.57
C LEU A 14 8.45 73.29 -74.58
N LEU A 15 8.37 72.68 -75.76
CA LEU A 15 8.29 71.23 -75.93
C LEU A 15 9.60 70.55 -75.50
N SER A 16 10.75 71.16 -75.82
CA SER A 16 12.07 70.72 -75.32
C SER A 16 12.15 70.79 -73.79
N ASP A 17 11.65 71.86 -73.17
CA ASP A 17 11.72 72.01 -71.72
C ASP A 17 10.76 71.03 -71.00
N PHE A 18 9.56 70.81 -71.54
CA PHE A 18 8.68 69.75 -71.05
C PHE A 18 9.29 68.35 -71.22
N GLN A 19 10.00 68.10 -72.32
CA GLN A 19 10.71 66.83 -72.52
C GLN A 19 11.78 66.60 -71.43
N LYS A 20 12.56 67.64 -71.09
CA LYS A 20 13.56 67.57 -70.01
C LYS A 20 12.91 67.35 -68.65
N ASP A 21 11.78 67.99 -68.37
CA ASP A 21 11.05 67.81 -67.11
C ASP A 21 10.48 66.39 -66.99
N ILE A 22 9.94 65.84 -68.08
CA ILE A 22 9.47 64.45 -68.14
C ILE A 22 10.63 63.49 -67.89
N ASP A 23 11.77 63.68 -68.55
CA ASP A 23 12.95 62.82 -68.37
C ASP A 23 13.52 62.93 -66.95
N GLY A 24 13.54 64.14 -66.38
CA GLY A 24 13.93 64.39 -64.99
C GLY A 24 12.95 63.78 -63.98
N SER A 25 11.65 63.76 -64.29
CA SER A 25 10.64 63.08 -63.48
C SER A 25 10.81 61.56 -63.52
N ARG A 26 11.00 60.98 -64.72
CA ARG A 26 11.25 59.54 -64.90
C ARG A 26 12.51 59.07 -64.17
N LYS A 27 13.57 59.88 -64.18
CA LYS A 27 14.80 59.55 -63.45
C LYS A 27 14.56 59.51 -61.93
N ARG A 28 13.87 60.51 -61.37
CA ARG A 28 13.49 60.53 -59.95
C ARG A 28 12.58 59.37 -59.57
N GLU A 29 11.61 59.06 -60.42
CA GLU A 29 10.72 57.90 -60.24
C GLU A 29 11.52 56.59 -60.20
N SER A 30 12.46 56.40 -61.13
CA SER A 30 13.35 55.24 -61.16
C SER A 30 14.19 55.12 -59.88
N GLU A 31 14.75 56.23 -59.38
CA GLU A 31 15.54 56.24 -58.14
C GLU A 31 14.67 55.90 -56.91
N LEU A 32 13.45 56.43 -56.84
CA LEU A 32 12.47 56.11 -55.81
C LEU A 32 12.05 54.64 -55.83
N LEU A 33 11.86 54.05 -57.02
CA LEU A 33 11.54 52.64 -57.16
C LEU A 33 12.67 51.74 -56.64
N VAL A 34 13.92 52.03 -57.01
CA VAL A 34 15.10 51.29 -56.52
C VAL A 34 15.23 51.43 -55.00
N PHE A 35 14.98 52.62 -54.45
CA PHE A 35 14.99 52.83 -53.01
C PHE A 35 13.89 52.01 -52.30
N THR A 36 12.68 52.02 -52.86
CA THR A 36 11.54 51.25 -52.35
C THR A 36 11.82 49.76 -52.38
N GLU A 37 12.38 49.24 -53.48
CA GLU A 37 12.78 47.84 -53.61
C GLU A 37 13.80 47.44 -52.53
N LYS A 38 14.84 48.26 -52.31
CA LYS A 38 15.84 48.03 -51.26
C LYS A 38 15.21 48.02 -49.86
N LEU A 39 14.31 48.95 -49.58
CA LEU A 39 13.57 48.99 -48.31
C LEU A 39 12.71 47.75 -48.12
N THR A 40 11.93 47.37 -49.13
CA THR A 40 11.06 46.18 -49.07
C THR A 40 11.89 44.91 -48.88
N THR A 41 13.01 44.77 -49.57
CA THR A 41 13.90 43.60 -49.44
C THR A 41 14.51 43.53 -48.03
N LYS A 42 15.00 44.67 -47.51
CA LYS A 42 15.49 44.76 -46.12
C LYS A 42 14.41 44.42 -45.11
N ASN A 43 13.18 44.90 -45.32
CA ASN A 43 12.07 44.66 -44.40
C ASN A 43 11.66 43.17 -44.41
N ALA A 44 11.61 42.54 -45.59
CA ALA A 44 11.35 41.11 -45.72
C ALA A 44 12.45 40.26 -45.04
N GLN A 45 13.72 40.65 -45.18
CA GLN A 45 14.83 39.98 -44.51
C GLN A 45 14.73 40.10 -42.99
N LEU A 46 14.54 41.31 -42.46
CA LEU A 46 14.38 41.55 -41.03
C LEU A 46 13.18 40.80 -40.45
N GLN A 47 12.07 40.74 -41.19
CA GLN A 47 10.89 39.97 -40.78
C GLN A 47 11.20 38.47 -40.70
N SER A 48 11.94 37.93 -41.67
CA SER A 48 12.37 36.53 -41.66
C SER A 48 13.32 36.23 -40.49
N GLU A 49 14.28 37.10 -40.22
CA GLU A 49 15.21 36.98 -39.09
C GLU A 49 14.44 37.05 -37.75
N THR A 50 13.50 37.98 -37.62
CA THR A 50 12.64 38.11 -36.44
C THR A 50 11.82 36.85 -36.21
N ASN A 51 11.20 36.31 -37.25
CA ASN A 51 10.44 35.05 -37.16
C ASN A 51 11.34 33.87 -36.75
N SER A 52 12.56 33.78 -37.31
CA SER A 52 13.53 32.75 -36.95
C SER A 52 13.96 32.84 -35.48
N LEU A 53 14.27 34.05 -35.00
CA LEU A 53 14.63 34.27 -33.60
C LEU A 53 13.47 33.97 -32.66
N GLN A 54 12.24 34.35 -33.04
CA GLN A 54 11.04 34.02 -32.26
C GLN A 54 10.86 32.50 -32.11
N MET A 55 11.00 31.73 -33.20
CA MET A 55 10.92 30.28 -33.14
C MET A 55 11.99 29.66 -32.23
N GLN A 56 13.22 30.19 -32.25
CA GLN A 56 14.28 29.72 -31.36
C GLN A 56 13.99 30.05 -29.89
N LEU A 57 13.47 31.24 -29.63
CA LEU A 57 13.06 31.66 -28.29
C LEU A 57 11.94 30.77 -27.74
N ASP A 58 10.94 30.47 -28.56
CA ASP A 58 9.83 29.59 -28.19
C ASP A 58 10.33 28.17 -27.87
N LYS A 59 11.26 27.65 -28.69
CA LYS A 59 11.89 26.35 -28.45
C LYS A 59 12.69 26.33 -27.14
N LEU A 60 13.51 27.34 -26.89
CA LEU A 60 14.29 27.42 -25.66
C LEU A 60 13.39 27.55 -24.43
N THR A 61 12.33 28.36 -24.53
CA THR A 61 11.33 28.53 -23.47
C THR A 61 10.62 27.22 -23.16
N PHE A 62 10.30 26.41 -24.18
CA PHE A 62 9.73 25.09 -23.99
C PHE A 62 10.70 24.14 -23.28
N MET A 63 11.95 24.08 -23.74
CA MET A 63 12.98 23.22 -23.13
C MET A 63 13.30 23.64 -21.68
N GLU A 64 13.28 24.94 -21.38
CA GLU A 64 13.45 25.45 -20.02
C GLU A 64 12.32 24.97 -19.11
N ARG A 65 11.06 25.10 -19.53
CA ARG A 65 9.90 24.61 -18.78
C ARG A 65 9.95 23.11 -18.55
N GLU A 66 10.32 22.34 -19.58
CA GLU A 66 10.47 20.89 -19.46
C GLU A 66 11.56 20.53 -18.43
N SER A 67 12.71 21.21 -18.50
CA SER A 67 13.81 20.99 -17.55
C SER A 67 13.43 21.37 -16.11
N GLN A 68 12.69 22.47 -15.93
CA GLN A 68 12.16 22.87 -14.62
C GLN A 68 11.20 21.82 -14.06
N SER A 69 10.29 21.31 -14.90
CA SER A 69 9.35 20.24 -14.50
C SER A 69 10.09 18.96 -14.10
N GLN A 70 11.12 18.54 -14.85
CA GLN A 70 11.94 17.38 -14.48
C GLN A 70 12.68 17.59 -13.15
N LEU A 71 13.21 18.79 -12.91
CA LEU A 71 13.87 19.14 -11.65
C LEU A 71 12.90 19.08 -10.47
N GLU A 72 11.68 19.59 -10.63
CA GLU A 72 10.63 19.53 -9.61
C GLU A 72 10.26 18.08 -9.28
N LEU A 73 10.05 17.23 -10.28
CA LEU A 73 9.76 15.80 -10.08
C LEU A 73 10.92 15.08 -9.36
N SER A 74 12.16 15.36 -9.76
CA SER A 74 13.34 14.78 -9.11
C SER A 74 13.46 15.24 -7.64
N ASN A 75 13.11 16.49 -7.33
CA ASN A 75 13.12 17.00 -5.97
C ASN A 75 12.02 16.35 -5.12
N GLN A 76 10.80 16.20 -5.66
CA GLN A 76 9.71 15.50 -4.98
C GLN A 76 10.09 14.05 -4.65
N ALA A 77 10.65 13.33 -5.62
CA ALA A 77 11.12 11.95 -5.41
C ALA A 77 12.22 11.87 -4.33
N ARG A 78 13.14 12.84 -4.31
CA ARG A 78 14.17 12.95 -3.26
C ARG A 78 13.54 13.14 -1.88
N ASP A 79 12.59 14.06 -1.75
CA ASP A 79 11.93 14.34 -0.47
C ASP A 79 11.10 13.13 0.01
N GLU A 80 10.44 12.41 -0.90
CA GLU A 80 9.74 11.16 -0.57
C GLU A 80 10.67 10.08 -0.04
N LEU A 81 11.81 9.85 -0.70
CA LEU A 81 12.81 8.88 -0.26
C LEU A 81 13.42 9.26 1.09
N GLU A 82 13.72 10.55 1.28
CA GLU A 82 14.23 11.05 2.56
C GLU A 82 13.23 10.81 3.70
N ASN A 83 11.94 11.06 3.46
CA ASN A 83 10.89 10.81 4.44
C ASN A 83 10.67 9.32 4.73
N LYS A 84 10.76 8.46 3.71
CA LYS A 84 10.69 6.99 3.89
C LYS A 84 11.87 6.50 4.74
N SER A 85 13.08 6.93 4.42
CA SER A 85 14.29 6.58 5.19
C SER A 85 14.16 7.01 6.65
N LYS A 86 13.73 8.25 6.92
CA LYS A 86 13.54 8.74 8.30
C LYS A 86 12.54 7.90 9.09
N LYS A 87 11.42 7.51 8.47
CA LYS A 87 10.41 6.64 9.11
C LYS A 87 10.94 5.25 9.39
N GLU A 88 11.70 4.68 8.46
CA GLU A 88 12.32 3.36 8.62
C GLU A 88 13.36 3.38 9.75
N ASP A 89 14.20 4.43 9.82
CA ASP A 89 15.14 4.64 10.91
C ASP A 89 14.43 4.77 12.27
N GLU A 90 13.30 5.47 12.34
CA GLU A 90 12.48 5.56 13.56
C GLU A 90 11.90 4.20 13.96
N LEU A 91 11.35 3.45 13.02
CA LEU A 91 10.82 2.10 13.28
C LEU A 91 11.92 1.16 13.77
N HIS A 92 13.08 1.17 13.13
CA HIS A 92 14.23 0.38 13.57
C HIS A 92 14.71 0.77 14.96
N ARG A 93 14.86 2.07 15.24
CA ARG A 93 15.21 2.56 16.59
C ARG A 93 14.21 2.08 17.65
N ASN A 94 12.91 2.20 17.38
CA ASN A 94 11.87 1.75 18.30
C ASN A 94 11.91 0.23 18.51
N LYS A 95 12.13 -0.55 17.45
CA LYS A 95 12.24 -2.02 17.56
C LYS A 95 13.46 -2.43 18.36
N VAL A 96 14.61 -1.80 18.15
CA VAL A 96 15.83 -2.04 18.93
C VAL A 96 15.58 -1.75 20.40
N GLN A 97 15.00 -0.59 20.74
CA GLN A 97 14.66 -0.26 22.13
C GLN A 97 13.72 -1.27 22.79
N MET A 98 12.68 -1.72 22.09
CA MET A 98 11.78 -2.75 22.63
C MET A 98 12.50 -4.08 22.88
N LEU A 99 13.37 -4.52 21.95
CA LEU A 99 14.15 -5.73 22.11
C LEU A 99 15.15 -5.63 23.26
N GLU A 100 15.78 -4.46 23.44
CA GLU A 100 16.67 -4.20 24.58
C GLU A 100 15.90 -4.27 25.91
N MET A 101 14.70 -3.70 25.98
CA MET A 101 13.84 -3.78 27.17
C MET A 101 13.41 -5.23 27.46
N GLU A 102 13.02 -5.98 26.44
CA GLU A 102 12.63 -7.39 26.59
C GLU A 102 13.82 -8.25 27.03
N LEU A 103 15.00 -8.05 26.43
CA LEU A 103 16.23 -8.72 26.82
C LEU A 103 16.58 -8.44 28.28
N ALA A 104 16.50 -7.18 28.72
CA ALA A 104 16.76 -6.80 30.11
C ALA A 104 15.76 -7.47 31.07
N SER A 105 14.48 -7.57 30.68
CA SER A 105 13.45 -8.23 31.49
C SER A 105 13.70 -9.74 31.63
N GLN A 106 14.09 -10.40 30.54
CA GLN A 106 14.42 -11.82 30.54
C GLN A 106 15.69 -12.10 31.34
N GLN A 107 16.73 -11.27 31.19
CA GLN A 107 17.95 -11.37 31.99
C GLN A 107 17.66 -11.26 33.48
N LYS A 108 16.77 -10.34 33.88
CA LYS A 108 16.33 -10.22 35.28
C LYS A 108 15.60 -11.48 35.75
N SER A 109 14.62 -11.96 34.99
CA SER A 109 13.90 -13.19 35.36
C SER A 109 14.81 -14.41 35.43
N PHE A 110 15.80 -14.51 34.54
CA PHE A 110 16.79 -15.58 34.57
C PHE A 110 17.66 -15.50 35.83
N ALA A 111 18.11 -14.30 36.20
CA ALA A 111 18.85 -14.08 37.45
C ALA A 111 18.02 -14.49 38.67
N ASP A 112 16.73 -14.10 38.74
CA ASP A 112 15.81 -14.45 39.83
C ASP A 112 15.54 -15.97 39.92
N LEU A 113 15.40 -16.65 38.77
CA LEU A 113 15.24 -18.11 38.75
C LEU A 113 16.53 -18.82 39.18
N ASN A 114 17.68 -18.31 38.77
CA ASN A 114 18.97 -18.88 39.12
C ASN A 114 19.26 -18.74 40.62
N THR A 115 18.94 -17.59 41.24
CA THR A 115 19.03 -17.45 42.71
C THR A 115 18.09 -18.43 43.41
N LYS A 116 16.84 -18.58 42.95
CA LYS A 116 15.90 -19.56 43.51
C LYS A 116 16.39 -21.01 43.39
N ALA A 117 17.04 -21.36 42.27
CA ALA A 117 17.59 -22.68 42.06
C ALA A 117 18.73 -22.99 43.05
N GLU A 118 19.64 -22.04 43.28
CA GLU A 118 20.70 -22.19 44.28
C GLU A 118 20.14 -22.27 45.71
N GLU A 119 19.14 -21.45 46.06
CA GLU A 119 18.44 -21.54 47.36
C GLU A 119 17.84 -22.94 47.60
N LEU A 120 17.12 -23.49 46.62
CA LEU A 120 16.50 -24.82 46.73
C LEU A 120 17.54 -25.93 46.83
N LYS A 121 18.66 -25.78 46.13
CA LYS A 121 19.79 -26.73 46.18
C LYS A 121 20.46 -26.72 47.55
N ASP A 122 20.68 -25.54 48.13
CA ASP A 122 21.18 -25.40 49.50
C ASP A 122 20.18 -25.99 50.51
N GLU A 123 18.89 -25.70 50.37
CA GLU A 123 17.85 -26.27 51.23
C GLU A 123 17.83 -27.80 51.14
N LEU A 124 17.88 -28.37 49.93
CA LEU A 124 17.95 -29.81 49.72
C LEU A 124 19.22 -30.43 50.34
N MET A 125 20.36 -29.74 50.26
CA MET A 125 21.59 -30.17 50.93
C MET A 125 21.45 -30.15 52.45
N THR A 126 20.83 -29.13 53.03
CA THR A 126 20.57 -29.09 54.47
C THR A 126 19.60 -30.19 54.91
N GLN A 127 18.53 -30.46 54.14
CA GLN A 127 17.59 -31.54 54.42
C GLN A 127 18.26 -32.91 54.34
N LYS A 128 19.09 -33.16 53.31
CA LYS A 128 19.90 -34.40 53.22
C LYS A 128 20.80 -34.58 54.45
N ARG A 129 21.47 -33.52 54.92
CA ARG A 129 22.30 -33.57 56.14
C ARG A 129 21.46 -33.86 57.40
N LYS A 130 20.29 -33.22 57.55
CA LYS A 130 19.34 -33.47 58.65
C LYS A 130 18.85 -34.91 58.64
N HIS A 131 18.37 -35.42 57.50
CA HIS A 131 17.92 -36.81 57.37
C HIS A 131 19.04 -37.82 57.65
N ALA A 132 20.26 -37.57 57.16
CA ALA A 132 21.41 -38.42 57.45
C ALA A 132 21.74 -38.44 58.95
N ALA A 133 21.67 -37.30 59.64
CA ALA A 133 21.85 -37.22 61.09
C ALA A 133 20.75 -37.99 61.85
N ASN A 134 19.49 -37.79 61.47
CA ASN A 134 18.35 -38.51 62.06
C ASN A 134 18.44 -40.03 61.86
N LEU A 135 18.81 -40.49 60.65
CA LEU A 135 19.04 -41.90 60.38
C LEU A 135 20.15 -42.49 61.25
N LYS A 136 21.26 -41.76 61.44
CA LYS A 136 22.35 -42.18 62.35
C LYS A 136 21.87 -42.29 63.80
N ASP A 137 21.08 -41.34 64.26
CA ASP A 137 20.52 -41.35 65.62
C ASP A 137 19.54 -42.49 65.84
N LEU A 138 18.56 -42.65 64.95
CA LEU A 138 17.60 -43.77 64.95
C LEU A 138 18.31 -45.12 64.90
N THR A 139 19.37 -45.26 64.10
CA THR A 139 20.17 -46.49 64.04
C THR A 139 20.85 -46.78 65.37
N LYS A 140 21.40 -45.75 66.05
CA LYS A 140 21.97 -45.91 67.41
C LYS A 140 20.91 -46.31 68.43
N GLN A 141 19.75 -45.66 68.42
CA GLN A 141 18.64 -45.99 69.31
C GLN A 141 18.17 -47.43 69.09
N LEU A 142 18.03 -47.85 67.84
CA LEU A 142 17.63 -49.21 67.46
C LEU A 142 18.68 -50.24 67.90
N GLN A 143 19.98 -49.94 67.72
CA GLN A 143 21.06 -50.80 68.20
C GLN A 143 21.08 -50.89 69.73
N GLN A 144 20.82 -49.78 70.44
CA GLN A 144 20.71 -49.77 71.90
C GLN A 144 19.50 -50.56 72.39
N ALA A 145 18.35 -50.45 71.73
CA ALA A 145 17.15 -51.22 72.04
C ALA A 145 17.37 -52.73 71.82
N ARG A 146 18.04 -53.11 70.72
CA ARG A 146 18.45 -54.51 70.47
C ARG A 146 19.35 -55.04 71.58
N ARG A 147 20.41 -54.31 71.96
CA ARG A 147 21.28 -54.71 73.07
C ARG A 147 20.53 -54.88 74.40
N LYS A 148 19.52 -54.04 74.68
CA LYS A 148 18.67 -54.19 75.88
C LYS A 148 17.78 -55.42 75.80
N LEU A 149 17.24 -55.76 74.63
CA LEU A 149 16.47 -56.99 74.40
C LEU A 149 17.35 -58.22 74.56
N ASP A 150 18.54 -58.25 73.95
CA ASP A 150 19.50 -59.36 74.08
C ASP A 150 19.91 -59.58 75.56
N ASN A 151 20.07 -58.48 76.33
CA ASN A 151 20.36 -58.54 77.76
C ASN A 151 19.18 -59.08 78.61
N LEU A 152 17.93 -58.89 78.17
CA LEU A 152 16.75 -59.49 78.81
C LEU A 152 16.61 -60.98 78.47
N GLU A 153 17.07 -61.38 77.28
CA GLU A 153 16.97 -62.76 76.78
C GLU A 153 18.06 -63.68 77.36
N ASN A 154 19.23 -63.14 77.75
CA ASN A 154 20.38 -63.92 78.24
C ASN A 154 20.59 -63.96 79.77
N GLY A 155 19.61 -63.56 80.59
CA GLY A 155 19.54 -63.98 82.00
C GLY A 155 19.22 -62.89 83.02
N SER A 156 18.04 -63.01 83.64
CA SER A 156 17.84 -63.04 85.10
C SER A 156 16.35 -62.89 85.39
N TYR A 157 15.71 -63.99 85.84
CA TYR A 157 14.45 -63.92 86.56
C TYR A 157 14.70 -63.16 87.88
N ASP A 158 14.20 -61.94 88.04
CA ASP A 158 13.52 -61.53 89.28
C ASP A 158 12.77 -60.19 89.15
N LYS A 159 11.45 -60.26 89.38
CA LYS A 159 10.63 -59.40 90.26
C LYS A 159 10.51 -57.88 90.04
N GLU A 160 9.32 -57.54 89.52
CA GLU A 160 8.33 -56.56 90.05
C GLU A 160 8.57 -55.03 90.01
N VAL A 161 7.49 -54.35 89.61
CA VAL A 161 6.88 -53.14 90.21
C VAL A 161 7.13 -51.76 89.58
N SER A 162 6.08 -51.31 88.87
CA SER A 162 5.41 -49.98 88.87
C SER A 162 5.28 -49.37 87.47
N SER A 163 4.08 -49.29 86.87
CA SER A 163 2.94 -48.43 87.24
C SER A 163 3.27 -46.94 87.17
N MET A 164 2.91 -46.26 86.06
CA MET A 164 1.94 -45.15 86.05
C MET A 164 1.75 -44.60 84.62
N GLY A 165 0.49 -44.36 84.23
CA GLY A 165 0.15 -43.20 83.40
C GLY A 165 -0.32 -43.45 81.96
N SER A 166 -1.57 -43.90 81.80
CA SER A 166 -2.35 -43.66 80.58
C SER A 166 -3.12 -42.31 80.68
N ARG A 167 -3.55 -41.80 79.51
CA ARG A 167 -4.67 -40.86 79.19
C ARG A 167 -4.18 -39.63 78.39
N SER A 168 -4.78 -39.17 77.28
CA SER A 168 -6.11 -39.43 76.71
C SER A 168 -6.17 -39.04 75.22
N SER A 169 -7.15 -39.61 74.54
CA SER A 169 -7.64 -39.48 73.16
C SER A 169 -7.98 -38.03 72.74
N SER A 170 -8.20 -37.65 71.46
CA SER A 170 -9.05 -38.28 70.43
C SER A 170 -9.09 -37.49 69.09
N SER A 171 -9.65 -38.15 68.06
CA SER A 171 -10.39 -37.60 66.89
C SER A 171 -9.56 -36.90 65.79
N GLY A 172 -9.64 -37.20 64.49
CA GLY A 172 -10.57 -37.99 63.68
C GLY A 172 -10.86 -37.19 62.40
N SER A 173 -10.58 -37.72 61.19
CA SER A 173 -11.26 -37.38 59.92
C SER A 173 -10.48 -37.82 58.65
N LEU A 174 -11.13 -38.72 57.90
CA LEU A 174 -11.24 -38.83 56.44
C LEU A 174 -10.03 -39.24 55.58
N ASN A 175 -10.09 -40.52 55.19
CA ASN A 175 -9.57 -41.04 53.93
C ASN A 175 -10.27 -40.37 52.73
N ALA A 176 -9.48 -39.87 51.77
CA ALA A 176 -9.91 -39.72 50.38
C ALA A 176 -8.79 -40.26 49.49
N ARG A 177 -9.11 -41.38 48.84
CA ARG A 177 -8.30 -42.04 47.82
C ARG A 177 -8.29 -41.15 46.57
N SER A 178 -7.13 -40.73 46.09
CA SER A 178 -6.93 -40.42 44.68
C SER A 178 -5.78 -41.28 44.15
N SER A 179 -6.18 -42.23 43.32
CA SER A 179 -5.36 -43.02 42.44
C SER A 179 -4.51 -42.14 41.54
N ASN A 180 -3.19 -42.37 41.54
CA ASN A 180 -2.33 -42.14 40.39
C ASN A 180 -1.41 -43.36 40.28
N GLU A 181 -1.89 -44.39 39.57
CA GLU A 181 -0.99 -45.32 38.92
C GLU A 181 -0.44 -44.61 37.68
N ASP A 182 0.86 -44.29 37.71
CA ASP A 182 1.62 -44.07 36.49
C ASP A 182 2.98 -44.73 36.64
N ARG A 183 3.00 -46.03 36.30
CA ARG A 183 4.21 -46.81 36.04
C ARG A 183 3.88 -47.84 34.95
N SER A 184 4.02 -47.43 33.70
CA SER A 184 4.22 -48.37 32.59
C SER A 184 5.64 -48.94 32.65
N PRO A 185 5.82 -50.27 32.53
CA PRO A 185 7.12 -50.87 32.32
C PRO A 185 7.43 -51.06 30.84
N GLU A 186 8.71 -51.16 30.59
CA GLU A 186 9.40 -51.34 29.32
C GLU A 186 9.26 -52.78 28.76
N ASN A 187 8.98 -52.85 27.45
CA ASN A 187 9.52 -53.76 26.43
C ASN A 187 9.45 -55.31 26.60
N THR A 188 8.77 -56.01 25.67
CA THR A 188 9.33 -57.13 24.88
C THR A 188 8.35 -57.68 23.82
N GLY A 189 8.77 -57.64 22.55
CA GLY A 189 8.82 -58.79 21.63
C GLY A 189 7.54 -59.47 21.09
N SER A 190 7.38 -59.37 19.76
CA SER A 190 7.01 -60.45 18.83
C SER A 190 5.52 -60.84 18.67
N SER A 191 4.93 -60.49 17.52
CA SER A 191 4.57 -61.46 16.46
C SER A 191 3.44 -60.93 15.57
N VAL A 192 3.71 -60.98 14.27
CA VAL A 192 2.83 -60.78 13.12
C VAL A 192 1.52 -61.57 13.25
N ILE A 193 0.36 -60.90 13.25
CA ILE A 193 -0.93 -61.49 12.85
C ILE A 193 -1.78 -60.45 12.09
N VAL A 194 -1.69 -60.56 10.75
CA VAL A 194 -2.78 -60.56 9.76
C VAL A 194 -3.91 -59.53 9.91
N ASP A 195 -3.79 -58.51 9.07
CA ASP A 195 -4.83 -57.72 8.40
C ASP A 195 -6.24 -58.35 8.43
N HIS A 196 -7.10 -57.87 9.34
CA HIS A 196 -8.55 -58.06 9.28
C HIS A 196 -9.20 -56.69 9.22
N PHE A 197 -9.35 -56.16 8.00
CA PHE A 197 -10.34 -55.11 7.77
C PHE A 197 -11.73 -55.66 8.15
N PRO A 198 -12.53 -54.93 8.94
CA PRO A 198 -13.94 -55.27 9.10
C PRO A 198 -14.56 -55.29 7.72
N GLU A 199 -15.20 -56.40 7.33
CA GLU A 199 -15.93 -56.50 6.07
C GLU A 199 -17.04 -55.45 6.08
N VAL A 200 -16.75 -54.28 5.50
CA VAL A 200 -17.68 -53.16 5.42
C VAL A 200 -18.89 -53.67 4.65
N ASP A 201 -20.06 -53.63 5.28
CA ASP A 201 -21.31 -54.04 4.67
C ASP A 201 -21.48 -53.35 3.31
N LYS A 202 -21.37 -54.14 2.25
CA LYS A 202 -21.39 -53.67 0.87
C LYS A 202 -22.66 -52.88 0.58
N THR A 203 -23.76 -53.19 1.27
CA THR A 203 -25.04 -52.47 1.13
C THR A 203 -24.96 -51.05 1.68
N ILE A 204 -24.37 -50.85 2.86
CA ILE A 204 -24.18 -49.53 3.49
C ILE A 204 -23.24 -48.66 2.65
N LEU A 205 -22.18 -49.26 2.09
CA LEU A 205 -21.26 -48.55 1.20
C LEU A 205 -21.96 -48.09 -0.08
N ILE A 206 -22.76 -48.96 -0.70
CA ILE A 206 -23.56 -48.62 -1.88
C ILE A 206 -24.56 -47.50 -1.56
N GLU A 207 -25.26 -47.57 -0.42
CA GLU A 207 -26.17 -46.49 0.00
C GLU A 207 -25.44 -45.16 0.22
N ARG A 208 -24.23 -45.20 0.78
CA ARG A 208 -23.39 -43.99 0.96
C ARG A 208 -22.95 -43.42 -0.38
N ILE A 209 -22.54 -44.27 -1.32
CA ILE A 209 -22.18 -43.88 -2.69
C ILE A 209 -23.36 -43.22 -3.38
N VAL A 210 -24.56 -43.84 -3.33
CA VAL A 210 -25.77 -43.28 -3.96
C VAL A 210 -26.15 -41.93 -3.32
N ARG A 211 -26.04 -41.80 -2.00
CA ARG A 211 -26.30 -40.52 -1.30
C ARG A 211 -25.30 -39.44 -1.75
N LEU A 212 -24.02 -39.79 -1.85
CA LEU A 212 -22.98 -38.87 -2.34
C LEU A 212 -23.20 -38.50 -3.80
N GLN A 213 -23.55 -39.44 -4.67
CA GLN A 213 -23.87 -39.19 -6.08
C GLN A 213 -25.07 -38.24 -6.23
N LYS A 214 -26.13 -38.41 -5.41
CA LYS A 214 -27.27 -37.48 -5.40
C LYS A 214 -26.87 -36.06 -4.96
N VAL A 215 -26.04 -35.94 -3.92
CA VAL A 215 -25.54 -34.62 -3.48
C VAL A 215 -24.63 -34.01 -4.53
N HIS A 216 -23.77 -34.82 -5.16
CA HIS A 216 -22.88 -34.39 -6.23
C HIS A 216 -23.66 -33.90 -7.45
N ALA A 217 -24.69 -34.64 -7.89
CA ALA A 217 -25.55 -34.23 -9.00
C ALA A 217 -26.22 -32.87 -8.75
N ARG A 218 -26.81 -32.66 -7.56
CA ARG A 218 -27.41 -31.36 -7.20
C ARG A 218 -26.39 -30.22 -7.17
N LYS A 219 -25.17 -30.49 -6.70
CA LYS A 219 -24.09 -29.49 -6.73
C LYS A 219 -23.66 -29.18 -8.16
N ASN A 220 -23.63 -30.18 -9.05
CA ASN A 220 -23.29 -30.01 -10.46
C ASN A 220 -24.35 -29.16 -11.18
N GLU A 221 -25.64 -29.46 -10.99
CA GLU A 221 -26.75 -28.64 -11.52
C GLU A 221 -26.66 -27.19 -11.04
N LYS A 222 -26.31 -26.97 -9.77
CA LYS A 222 -26.14 -25.62 -9.23
C LYS A 222 -24.91 -24.91 -9.82
N MET A 223 -23.84 -25.65 -10.07
CA MET A 223 -22.62 -25.13 -10.71
C MET A 223 -22.93 -24.70 -12.15
N GLU A 224 -23.58 -25.56 -12.94
CA GLU A 224 -24.03 -25.26 -14.31
C GLU A 224 -24.93 -24.01 -14.34
N PHE A 225 -25.91 -23.91 -13.42
CA PHE A 225 -26.76 -22.73 -13.31
C PHE A 225 -25.96 -21.44 -13.02
N MET A 226 -24.98 -21.51 -12.12
CA MET A 226 -24.14 -20.35 -11.80
C MET A 226 -23.23 -19.97 -12.97
N GLU A 227 -22.68 -20.95 -13.69
CA GLU A 227 -21.89 -20.73 -14.89
C GLU A 227 -22.69 -20.02 -15.99
N ASP A 228 -23.93 -20.44 -16.23
CA ASP A 228 -24.79 -19.79 -17.22
C ASP A 228 -25.18 -18.36 -16.79
N HIS A 229 -25.44 -18.13 -15.50
CA HIS A 229 -25.69 -16.78 -14.99
C HIS A 229 -24.45 -15.88 -15.14
N ILE A 230 -23.25 -16.41 -14.88
CA ILE A 230 -21.99 -15.68 -15.09
C ILE A 230 -21.81 -15.36 -16.57
N LYS A 231 -22.06 -16.30 -17.49
CA LYS A 231 -21.99 -16.05 -18.94
C LYS A 231 -22.94 -14.93 -19.35
N GLN A 232 -24.18 -14.94 -18.84
CA GLN A 232 -25.16 -13.88 -19.12
C GLN A 232 -24.69 -12.51 -18.61
N LEU A 233 -24.19 -12.44 -17.37
CA LEU A 233 -23.67 -11.19 -16.80
C LEU A 233 -22.47 -10.65 -17.59
N VAL A 234 -21.56 -11.53 -18.02
CA VAL A 234 -20.42 -11.15 -18.86
C VAL A 234 -20.88 -10.56 -20.19
N GLU A 235 -21.90 -11.15 -20.82
CA GLU A 235 -22.44 -10.63 -22.07
C GLU A 235 -23.14 -9.28 -21.89
N GLU A 236 -23.88 -9.09 -20.79
CA GLU A 236 -24.47 -7.79 -20.45
C GLU A 236 -23.41 -6.71 -20.21
N ILE A 237 -22.33 -7.04 -19.50
CA ILE A 237 -21.21 -6.13 -19.29
C ILE A 237 -20.62 -5.73 -20.63
N ARG A 238 -20.31 -6.70 -21.51
CA ARG A 238 -19.77 -6.42 -22.86
C ARG A 238 -20.71 -5.53 -23.67
N LYS A 239 -22.02 -5.77 -23.62
CA LYS A 239 -23.02 -4.94 -24.30
C LYS A 239 -23.04 -3.51 -23.75
N LYS A 240 -23.03 -3.34 -22.43
CA LYS A 240 -22.96 -2.01 -21.78
C LYS A 240 -21.65 -1.29 -22.11
N THR A 241 -20.51 -1.99 -22.10
CA THR A 241 -19.21 -1.42 -22.51
C THR A 241 -19.25 -0.92 -23.94
N LYS A 242 -19.81 -1.70 -24.88
CA LYS A 242 -19.97 -1.26 -26.28
C LYS A 242 -20.82 0.00 -26.41
N ILE A 243 -21.92 0.08 -25.65
CA ILE A 243 -22.78 1.27 -25.63
C ILE A 243 -21.97 2.48 -25.12
N ILE A 244 -21.30 2.36 -23.98
CA ILE A 244 -20.49 3.44 -23.40
C ILE A 244 -19.40 3.89 -24.38
N GLN A 245 -18.67 2.97 -25.00
CA GLN A 245 -17.66 3.29 -26.03
C GLN A 245 -18.28 4.04 -27.21
N SER A 246 -19.46 3.62 -27.68
CA SER A 246 -20.17 4.31 -28.75
C SER A 246 -20.58 5.73 -28.34
N TYR A 247 -20.95 5.97 -27.08
CA TYR A 247 -21.26 7.31 -26.58
C TYR A 247 -20.01 8.17 -26.49
N ILE A 248 -18.91 7.65 -25.95
CA ILE A 248 -17.63 8.37 -25.83
C ILE A 248 -17.10 8.81 -27.20
N LEU A 249 -17.25 7.97 -28.24
CA LEU A 249 -16.76 8.30 -29.58
C LEU A 249 -17.70 9.23 -30.37
N ARG A 250 -18.98 9.33 -29.99
CA ARG A 250 -19.98 10.13 -30.70
C ARG A 250 -20.16 11.52 -30.09
N GLU A 251 -20.07 11.63 -28.77
CA GLU A 251 -20.34 12.85 -28.03
C GLU A 251 -19.05 13.66 -27.81
N GLU A 252 -19.09 14.96 -28.11
CA GLU A 252 -17.98 15.88 -27.81
C GLU A 252 -17.85 16.11 -26.29
N ALA A 253 -16.62 16.31 -25.81
CA ALA A 253 -16.35 16.54 -24.40
C ALA A 253 -17.12 17.78 -23.89
N GLY A 254 -18.19 17.55 -23.12
CA GLY A 254 -19.00 18.60 -22.51
C GLY A 254 -20.52 18.46 -22.68
N THR A 255 -21.01 17.57 -23.54
CA THR A 255 -22.47 17.38 -23.77
C THR A 255 -23.16 16.55 -22.68
N LEU A 256 -22.39 15.76 -21.90
CA LEU A 256 -22.90 14.94 -20.79
C LEU A 256 -22.88 15.69 -19.44
N SER A 257 -23.18 16.99 -19.45
CA SER A 257 -23.42 17.74 -18.21
C SER A 257 -24.66 17.17 -17.52
N SER A 258 -24.57 16.84 -16.23
CA SER A 258 -25.71 16.34 -15.46
C SER A 258 -26.78 17.44 -15.30
N GLU A 259 -28.07 17.09 -15.28
CA GLU A 259 -29.17 18.04 -14.99
C GLU A 259 -28.93 18.83 -13.69
N ALA A 260 -28.28 18.22 -12.70
CA ALA A 260 -27.88 18.91 -11.46
C ALA A 260 -26.79 19.97 -11.67
N SER A 261 -25.86 19.73 -12.61
CA SER A 261 -24.83 20.70 -13.01
C SER A 261 -25.45 21.89 -13.74
N ASP A 262 -26.43 21.62 -14.61
CA ASP A 262 -27.15 22.67 -15.34
C ASP A 262 -28.01 23.53 -14.41
N PHE A 263 -28.69 22.91 -13.43
CA PHE A 263 -29.43 23.65 -12.40
C PHE A 263 -28.49 24.56 -11.58
N ASN A 264 -27.32 24.05 -11.19
CA ASN A 264 -26.33 24.84 -10.45
C ASN A 264 -25.75 25.98 -11.30
N LYS A 265 -25.49 25.77 -12.61
CA LYS A 265 -25.08 26.85 -13.52
C LYS A 265 -26.13 27.95 -13.62
N VAL A 266 -27.41 27.59 -13.74
CA VAL A 266 -28.52 28.56 -13.76
C VAL A 266 -28.67 29.29 -12.42
N HIS A 267 -28.43 28.60 -11.32
CA HIS A 267 -28.50 29.20 -9.99
C HIS A 267 -27.33 30.17 -9.72
N LEU A 268 -26.13 29.85 -10.23
CA LEU A 268 -24.96 30.71 -10.17
C LEU A 268 -25.10 31.93 -11.07
N SER A 269 -25.68 31.77 -12.26
CA SER A 269 -25.92 32.88 -13.19
C SER A 269 -26.91 33.91 -12.65
N ARG A 270 -27.93 33.47 -11.90
CA ARG A 270 -28.92 34.35 -11.27
C ARG A 270 -28.41 35.11 -10.05
N ARG A 271 -27.35 34.63 -9.40
CA ARG A 271 -26.81 35.23 -8.16
C ARG A 271 -25.95 36.47 -8.43
N GLY A 272 -25.62 36.74 -9.70
CA GLY A 272 -24.77 37.86 -10.11
C GLY A 272 -23.31 37.68 -9.66
N GLY A 273 -22.45 38.59 -10.11
CA GLY A 273 -21.02 38.62 -9.74
C GLY A 273 -20.08 37.95 -10.76
N ILE A 274 -18.80 37.95 -10.41
CA ILE A 274 -17.68 37.37 -11.19
C ILE A 274 -17.96 35.92 -11.63
N MET A 275 -18.45 35.06 -10.74
CA MET A 275 -18.77 33.65 -11.05
C MET A 275 -19.95 33.52 -12.02
N ALA A 276 -20.97 34.38 -11.92
CA ALA A 276 -22.06 34.40 -12.90
C ALA A 276 -21.52 34.71 -14.30
N SER A 277 -20.66 35.73 -14.41
CA SER A 277 -20.04 36.18 -15.67
C SER A 277 -19.03 35.19 -16.26
N LEU A 278 -18.45 34.29 -15.44
CA LEU A 278 -17.58 33.20 -15.91
C LEU A 278 -18.36 32.05 -16.55
N TYR A 279 -19.56 31.74 -16.06
CA TYR A 279 -20.37 30.62 -16.56
C TYR A 279 -21.38 31.03 -17.63
N THR A 280 -21.86 32.28 -17.58
CA THR A 280 -22.61 32.88 -18.67
C THR A 280 -21.67 33.81 -19.40
N SER A 281 -21.35 33.52 -20.66
CA SER A 281 -20.49 34.30 -21.56
C SER A 281 -20.94 35.76 -21.81
N HIS A 282 -21.91 36.27 -21.04
CA HIS A 282 -22.29 37.68 -20.99
C HIS A 282 -21.53 38.39 -19.87
N PRO A 283 -20.88 39.54 -20.14
CA PRO A 283 -20.26 40.36 -19.10
C PRO A 283 -21.38 41.02 -18.28
N ALA A 284 -21.85 40.31 -17.25
CA ALA A 284 -22.87 40.81 -16.34
C ALA A 284 -22.27 41.68 -15.22
N ASP A 285 -20.94 41.68 -15.07
CA ASP A 285 -20.23 42.34 -13.97
C ASP A 285 -19.01 43.15 -14.46
N SER A 286 -18.98 44.44 -14.16
CA SER A 286 -17.85 45.35 -14.43
C SER A 286 -16.59 44.98 -13.65
N GLY A 287 -16.69 44.09 -12.65
CA GLY A 287 -15.57 43.57 -11.87
C GLY A 287 -14.82 42.39 -12.51
N LEU A 288 -15.36 41.73 -13.54
CA LEU A 288 -14.67 40.66 -14.26
C LEU A 288 -13.73 41.26 -15.32
N THR A 289 -12.53 41.65 -14.88
CA THR A 289 -11.48 42.11 -15.79
C THR A 289 -10.80 40.93 -16.49
N LEU A 290 -10.19 41.17 -17.66
CA LEU A 290 -9.40 40.17 -18.38
C LEU A 290 -8.29 39.59 -17.50
N GLU A 291 -7.63 40.45 -16.71
CA GLU A 291 -6.58 40.05 -15.76
C GLU A 291 -7.10 39.07 -14.71
N LEU A 292 -8.24 39.38 -14.08
CA LEU A 292 -8.86 38.49 -13.09
C LEU A 292 -9.31 37.16 -13.72
N SER A 293 -9.81 37.19 -14.96
CA SER A 293 -10.21 35.98 -15.68
C SER A 293 -9.02 35.06 -16.01
N LEU A 294 -7.87 35.64 -16.33
CA LEU A 294 -6.62 34.91 -16.56
C LEU A 294 -6.06 34.34 -15.25
N GLU A 295 -6.16 35.10 -14.15
CA GLU A 295 -5.75 34.62 -12.83
C GLU A 295 -6.60 33.44 -12.36
N ILE A 296 -7.93 33.53 -12.52
CA ILE A 296 -8.86 32.45 -12.18
C ILE A 296 -8.57 31.20 -13.02
N ASN A 297 -8.35 31.36 -14.34
CA ASN A 297 -7.97 30.24 -15.20
C ASN A 297 -6.65 29.60 -14.74
N ARG A 298 -5.64 30.42 -14.41
CA ARG A 298 -4.35 29.93 -13.94
C ARG A 298 -4.49 29.13 -12.64
N LYS A 299 -5.33 29.58 -11.70
CA LYS A 299 -5.62 28.86 -10.45
C LYS A 299 -6.40 27.57 -10.70
N LEU A 300 -7.43 27.60 -11.55
CA LEU A 300 -8.19 26.40 -11.90
C LEU A 300 -7.32 25.36 -12.60
N GLN A 301 -6.44 25.80 -13.50
CA GLN A 301 -5.49 24.94 -14.19
C GLN A 301 -4.51 24.30 -13.21
N ALA A 302 -3.96 25.07 -12.26
CA ALA A 302 -3.09 24.53 -11.21
C ALA A 302 -3.80 23.47 -10.34
N VAL A 303 -5.06 23.70 -9.96
CA VAL A 303 -5.86 22.73 -9.19
C VAL A 303 -6.15 21.48 -10.01
N LEU A 304 -6.43 21.63 -11.31
CA LEU A 304 -6.66 20.52 -12.22
C LEU A 304 -5.39 19.67 -12.39
N GLU A 305 -4.24 20.30 -12.60
CA GLU A 305 -2.93 19.66 -12.73
C GLU A 305 -2.57 18.89 -11.45
N ASP A 306 -2.74 19.49 -10.27
CA ASP A 306 -2.53 18.82 -8.98
C ASP A 306 -3.51 17.64 -8.77
N THR A 307 -4.78 17.81 -9.15
CA THR A 307 -5.78 16.74 -9.04
C THR A 307 -5.49 15.59 -10.01
N LEU A 308 -5.04 15.87 -11.22
CA LEU A 308 -4.64 14.86 -12.19
C LEU A 308 -3.40 14.11 -11.71
N LEU A 309 -2.40 14.82 -11.20
CA LEU A 309 -1.19 14.21 -10.64
C LEU A 309 -1.55 13.26 -9.49
N LYS A 310 -2.39 13.70 -8.54
CA LYS A 310 -2.90 12.84 -7.45
C LYS A 310 -3.63 11.61 -7.95
N ASN A 311 -4.46 11.74 -8.99
CA ASN A 311 -5.17 10.60 -9.58
C ASN A 311 -4.22 9.61 -10.25
N ILE A 312 -3.17 10.09 -10.93
CA ILE A 312 -2.12 9.23 -11.50
C ILE A 312 -1.40 8.48 -10.39
N THR A 313 -0.97 9.16 -9.32
CA THR A 313 -0.32 8.52 -8.17
C THR A 313 -1.23 7.49 -7.49
N LEU A 314 -2.52 7.80 -7.32
CA LEU A 314 -3.49 6.86 -6.78
C LEU A 314 -3.63 5.60 -7.66
N LYS A 315 -3.63 5.77 -8.98
CA LYS A 315 -3.68 4.66 -9.94
C LYS A 315 -2.44 3.76 -9.82
N ASP A 316 -1.25 4.33 -9.71
CA ASP A 316 0.00 3.58 -9.55
C ASP A 316 0.05 2.83 -8.21
N ASN A 317 -0.42 3.47 -7.13
CA ASN A 317 -0.56 2.84 -5.83
C ASN A 317 -1.53 1.65 -5.87
N LEU A 318 -2.66 1.79 -6.58
CA LEU A 318 -3.66 0.74 -6.73
C LEU A 318 -3.13 -0.43 -7.56
N GLN A 319 -2.32 -0.15 -8.58
CA GLN A 319 -1.63 -1.17 -9.37
C GLN A 319 -0.59 -1.93 -8.54
N THR A 320 0.20 -1.22 -7.72
CA THR A 320 1.18 -1.82 -6.81
C THR A 320 0.50 -2.68 -5.74
N LEU A 321 -0.63 -2.23 -5.20
CA LEU A 321 -1.42 -3.03 -4.27
C LEU A 321 -1.97 -4.28 -4.95
N GLY A 322 -2.42 -4.16 -6.21
CA GLY A 322 -2.86 -5.29 -7.03
C GLY A 322 -1.76 -6.36 -7.21
N THR A 323 -0.53 -5.95 -7.53
CA THR A 323 0.59 -6.90 -7.69
C THR A 323 0.98 -7.57 -6.38
N GLU A 324 0.93 -6.83 -5.26
CA GLU A 324 1.22 -7.41 -3.95
C GLU A 324 0.14 -8.40 -3.49
N ILE A 325 -1.14 -8.11 -3.77
CA ILE A 325 -2.25 -9.05 -3.55
C ILE A 325 -2.01 -10.33 -4.37
N GLU A 326 -1.66 -10.22 -5.66
CA GLU A 326 -1.34 -11.40 -6.49
C GLU A 326 -0.16 -12.22 -5.93
N ARG A 327 0.89 -11.52 -5.44
CA ARG A 327 2.06 -12.16 -4.82
C ARG A 327 1.68 -12.92 -3.55
N LEU A 328 0.88 -12.31 -2.68
CA LEU A 328 0.40 -12.92 -1.44
C LEU A 328 -0.52 -14.11 -1.72
N ILE A 329 -1.41 -14.01 -2.72
CA ILE A 329 -2.27 -15.13 -3.14
C ILE A 329 -1.41 -16.32 -3.61
N LYS A 330 -0.36 -16.08 -4.40
CA LYS A 330 0.57 -17.15 -4.83
C LYS A 330 1.27 -17.80 -3.65
N GLN A 331 1.83 -17.01 -2.73
CA GLN A 331 2.50 -17.53 -1.53
C GLN A 331 1.55 -18.33 -0.64
N GLN A 332 0.32 -17.86 -0.45
CA GLN A 332 -0.70 -18.59 0.30
C GLN A 332 -1.01 -19.94 -0.37
N HIS A 333 -1.16 -19.96 -1.69
CA HIS A 333 -1.42 -21.19 -2.43
C HIS A 333 -0.26 -22.19 -2.35
N GLU A 334 0.98 -21.73 -2.44
CA GLU A 334 2.18 -22.56 -2.28
C GLU A 334 2.28 -23.15 -0.86
N LEU A 335 1.98 -22.34 0.17
CA LEU A 335 1.95 -22.79 1.56
C LEU A 335 0.86 -23.85 1.78
N GLU A 336 -0.35 -23.62 1.26
CA GLU A 336 -1.45 -24.59 1.33
C GLU A 336 -1.11 -25.91 0.61
N GLN A 337 -0.38 -25.86 -0.50
CA GLN A 337 0.10 -27.07 -1.19
C GLN A 337 1.15 -27.83 -0.38
N ARG A 338 2.12 -27.13 0.23
CA ARG A 338 3.13 -27.77 1.10
C ARG A 338 2.49 -28.43 2.32
N LEU A 339 1.52 -27.78 2.93
CA LEU A 339 0.82 -28.28 4.11
C LEU A 339 -0.06 -29.51 3.82
N LYS A 340 -0.41 -29.77 2.55
CA LYS A 340 -1.08 -31.00 2.10
C LYS A 340 -0.12 -32.14 1.79
N GLN A 341 1.19 -31.88 1.67
CA GLN A 341 2.21 -32.89 1.35
C GLN A 341 2.94 -33.42 2.60
N THR A 342 2.89 -32.68 3.71
CA THR A 342 3.21 -33.16 5.07
C THR A 342 1.98 -33.76 5.73
#